data_AF-A0AAN4YN46-F1
#
_entry.id   AF-A0AAN4YN46-F1
#
_cell.length_a   1.000
_cell.length_b   1.000
_cell.length_c   1.000
_cell.angle_alpha   90.00
_cell.angle_beta   90.00
_cell.angle_gamma   90.00
#
_symmetry.space_group_name_H-M   'P 1'
#
loop_
_entity.id
_entity.type
_entity.pdbx_description
1 polymer ?
#
loop_
_entity_poly.entity_id
_entity_poly.type
_entity_poly.pdbx_seq_one_letter_code
_entity_poly.pdbx_strand_id
1 'polypeptide(L)'
;MLSAAIARGIRFEICYGPGVTGSGADARRNLIGNAMSLIRATRGRGIIISSEARKALAVRAPWDVINLACVWGLSQERGKEAICEEARKTVALAKLKRTSWRGIIDVIDGGEKSKPKTDKPASKQKGAASKQKDTPQSESNSDTLKRKASVEETEKPLSKREMKRRAKKARLGVIDGEDSATTPANS
;
A
#
# COMPACT_ATOMS: atom_id res chain seq x y z
N MET A 1 -2.31 -13.29 -33.46
CA MET A 1 -2.25 -14.24 -32.31
C MET A 1 -1.62 -13.63 -31.05
N LEU A 2 -0.44 -13.00 -31.09
CA LEU A 2 0.19 -12.39 -29.89
C LEU A 2 -0.63 -11.28 -29.22
N SER A 3 -1.24 -10.39 -30.00
CA SER A 3 -2.10 -9.32 -29.45
C SER A 3 -3.27 -9.85 -28.62
N ALA A 4 -3.83 -11.00 -29.01
CA ALA A 4 -4.92 -11.64 -28.26
C ALA A 4 -4.42 -12.24 -26.94
N ALA A 5 -3.20 -12.79 -26.91
CA ALA A 5 -2.56 -13.23 -25.68
C ALA A 5 -2.33 -12.05 -24.72
N ILE A 6 -1.83 -10.92 -25.24
CA ILE A 6 -1.62 -9.70 -24.47
C ILE A 6 -2.93 -9.17 -23.89
N ALA A 7 -4.02 -9.19 -24.67
CA ALA A 7 -5.34 -8.78 -24.21
C ALA A 7 -5.89 -9.67 -23.07
N ARG A 8 -5.50 -10.95 -23.03
CA ARG A 8 -5.84 -11.89 -21.93
C ARG A 8 -4.94 -11.75 -20.70
N GLY A 9 -4.01 -10.79 -20.70
CA GLY A 9 -3.07 -10.58 -19.61
C GLY A 9 -1.83 -11.49 -19.66
N ILE A 10 -1.56 -12.17 -20.78
CA ILE A 10 -0.31 -12.90 -20.99
C ILE A 10 0.79 -11.90 -21.37
N ARG A 11 1.98 -12.09 -20.83
CA ARG A 11 3.17 -11.26 -21.09
C ARG A 11 4.30 -12.14 -21.58
N PHE A 12 5.18 -11.57 -22.39
CA PHE A 12 6.35 -12.23 -22.94
C PHE A 12 7.61 -11.71 -22.26
N GLU A 13 8.47 -12.61 -21.83
CA GLU A 13 9.73 -12.25 -21.19
C GLU A 13 10.86 -12.16 -22.22
N ILE A 14 11.72 -11.15 -22.06
CA ILE A 14 13.03 -11.07 -22.70
C ILE A 14 14.08 -11.05 -21.60
N CYS A 15 14.86 -12.13 -21.50
CA CYS A 15 16.00 -12.21 -20.60
C CYS A 15 17.23 -11.55 -21.25
N TYR A 16 17.76 -10.48 -20.66
CA TYR A 16 18.94 -9.79 -21.18
C TYR A 16 20.26 -10.50 -20.85
N GLY A 17 20.25 -11.42 -19.87
CA GLY A 17 21.43 -12.11 -19.35
C GLY A 17 22.38 -12.62 -20.45
N PRO A 18 21.91 -13.46 -21.39
CA PRO A 18 22.75 -14.00 -22.47
C PRO A 18 23.44 -12.95 -23.34
N GLY A 19 22.89 -11.74 -23.44
CA GLY A 19 23.48 -10.64 -24.21
C GLY A 19 24.65 -9.94 -23.51
N VAL A 20 24.69 -9.97 -22.17
CA VAL A 20 25.59 -9.14 -21.35
C VAL A 20 26.59 -9.93 -20.51
N THR A 21 26.38 -11.24 -20.29
CA THR A 21 27.21 -12.07 -19.38
C THR A 21 28.32 -12.85 -20.09
N GLY A 22 28.57 -12.59 -21.38
CA GLY A 22 29.66 -13.24 -22.12
C GLY A 22 29.34 -14.63 -22.64
N SER A 23 28.06 -14.99 -22.79
CA SER A 23 27.59 -16.27 -23.35
C SER A 23 27.96 -16.53 -24.83
N GLY A 24 28.89 -15.76 -25.41
CA GLY A 24 29.31 -15.84 -26.80
C GLY A 24 28.59 -14.84 -27.74
N ALA A 25 29.22 -14.57 -28.88
CA ALA A 25 28.69 -13.66 -29.90
C ALA A 25 27.37 -14.16 -30.50
N ASP A 26 27.21 -15.48 -30.66
CA ASP A 26 26.02 -16.08 -31.26
C ASP A 26 24.80 -15.97 -30.33
N ALA A 27 24.97 -16.20 -29.03
CA ALA A 27 23.90 -15.99 -28.04
C ALA A 27 23.41 -14.54 -28.06
N ARG A 28 24.32 -13.57 -28.13
CA ARG A 28 23.99 -12.14 -28.26
C ARG A 28 23.24 -11.86 -29.57
N ARG A 29 23.71 -12.36 -30.71
CA ARG A 29 23.06 -12.17 -32.02
C ARG A 29 21.64 -12.74 -32.03
N ASN A 30 21.47 -13.96 -31.52
CA ASN A 30 20.18 -14.62 -31.43
C ASN A 30 19.22 -13.89 -30.50
N LEU A 31 19.70 -13.42 -29.34
CA LEU A 31 18.90 -12.61 -28.42
C LEU A 31 18.40 -11.34 -29.10
N ILE A 32 19.30 -10.59 -29.75
CA ILE A 32 18.94 -9.34 -30.45
C ILE A 32 17.92 -9.62 -31.56
N GLY A 33 18.17 -10.63 -32.41
CA GLY A 33 17.26 -11.02 -33.50
C GLY A 33 15.87 -11.42 -33.01
N ASN A 34 15.82 -12.23 -31.95
CA ASN A 34 14.57 -12.69 -31.34
C ASN A 34 13.83 -11.56 -30.63
N ALA A 35 14.54 -10.71 -29.88
CA ALA A 35 13.96 -9.56 -29.19
C ALA A 35 13.33 -8.58 -30.18
N MET A 36 14.05 -8.19 -31.25
CA MET A 36 13.51 -7.31 -32.29
C MET A 36 12.27 -7.92 -32.97
N SER A 37 12.30 -9.23 -33.23
CA SER A 37 11.16 -9.92 -33.85
C SER A 37 9.94 -9.97 -32.94
N LEU A 38 10.14 -10.22 -31.66
CA LEU A 38 9.07 -10.18 -30.66
C LEU A 38 8.51 -8.77 -30.50
N ILE A 39 9.37 -7.76 -30.36
CA ILE A 39 8.96 -6.35 -30.21
C ILE A 39 8.10 -5.90 -31.40
N ARG A 40 8.50 -6.25 -32.62
CA ARG A 40 7.72 -5.97 -33.83
C ARG A 40 6.37 -6.69 -33.81
N ALA A 41 6.35 -7.97 -33.45
CA ALA A 41 5.14 -8.78 -33.42
C ALA A 41 4.13 -8.34 -32.33
N THR A 42 4.60 -7.82 -31.20
CA THR A 42 3.75 -7.32 -30.10
C THR A 42 3.43 -5.83 -30.21
N ARG A 43 4.09 -5.12 -31.13
CA ARG A 43 4.09 -3.64 -31.21
C ARG A 43 4.59 -3.00 -29.92
N GLY A 44 5.60 -3.62 -29.31
CA GLY A 44 6.25 -3.15 -28.08
C GLY A 44 5.39 -3.22 -26.81
N ARG A 45 4.34 -4.06 -26.79
CA ARG A 45 3.42 -4.18 -25.65
C ARG A 45 3.51 -5.55 -24.99
N GLY A 46 3.19 -5.62 -23.69
CA GLY A 46 3.13 -6.88 -22.95
C GLY A 46 4.47 -7.61 -22.90
N ILE A 47 5.57 -6.86 -22.85
CA ILE A 47 6.94 -7.37 -22.72
C ILE A 47 7.40 -7.14 -21.29
N ILE A 48 8.10 -8.12 -20.72
CA ILE A 48 8.84 -7.99 -19.46
C ILE A 48 10.31 -8.18 -19.77
N ILE A 49 11.18 -7.33 -19.23
CA ILE A 49 12.62 -7.51 -19.35
C ILE A 49 13.18 -7.96 -18.01
N SER A 50 13.93 -9.06 -18.02
CA SER A 50 14.50 -9.71 -16.85
C SER A 50 15.99 -9.99 -17.05
N SER A 51 16.70 -10.30 -15.97
CA SER A 51 18.16 -10.54 -16.00
C SER A 51 18.56 -12.01 -16.02
N GLU A 52 17.72 -12.89 -15.47
CA GLU A 52 18.06 -14.28 -15.09
C GLU A 52 19.44 -14.40 -14.40
N ALA A 53 19.85 -13.34 -13.70
CA ALA A 53 21.19 -13.23 -13.15
C ALA A 53 21.38 -14.23 -12.00
N ARG A 54 22.32 -15.17 -12.16
CA ARG A 54 22.75 -16.09 -11.08
C ARG A 54 23.84 -15.49 -10.18
N LYS A 55 24.47 -14.39 -10.61
CA LYS A 55 25.53 -13.69 -9.89
C LYS A 55 25.20 -12.20 -9.85
N ALA A 56 25.53 -11.52 -8.76
CA ALA A 56 25.26 -10.08 -8.60
C ALA A 56 25.87 -9.22 -9.73
N LEU A 57 27.05 -9.60 -10.24
CA LEU A 57 27.75 -8.90 -11.33
C LEU A 57 26.99 -8.91 -12.67
N ALA A 58 26.01 -9.80 -12.84
CA ALA A 58 25.17 -9.87 -14.04
C ALA A 58 23.95 -8.92 -13.98
N VAL A 59 23.68 -8.31 -12.83
CA VAL A 59 22.59 -7.34 -12.68
C VAL A 59 23.01 -5.99 -13.26
N ARG A 60 22.05 -5.26 -13.83
CA ARG A 60 22.23 -3.92 -14.39
C ARG A 60 21.26 -2.94 -13.74
N ALA A 61 21.63 -1.66 -13.73
CA ALA A 61 20.76 -0.62 -13.24
C ALA A 61 19.50 -0.52 -14.12
N PRO A 62 18.34 -0.10 -13.57
CA PRO A 62 17.09 -0.01 -14.34
C PRO A 62 17.23 0.79 -15.64
N TRP A 63 17.94 1.91 -15.61
CA TRP A 63 18.16 2.76 -16.79
C TRP A 63 19.06 2.12 -17.84
N ASP A 64 20.05 1.31 -17.46
CA ASP A 64 20.87 0.56 -18.41
C ASP A 64 20.02 -0.47 -19.17
N VAL A 65 19.08 -1.11 -18.46
CA VAL A 65 18.15 -2.09 -19.06
C VAL A 65 17.19 -1.40 -20.02
N ILE A 66 16.68 -0.21 -19.67
CA ILE A 66 15.84 0.60 -20.57
C ILE A 66 16.63 1.00 -21.83
N ASN A 67 17.86 1.48 -21.67
CA ASN A 67 18.71 1.85 -22.79
C ASN A 67 19.01 0.66 -23.71
N LEU A 68 19.27 -0.52 -23.14
CA LEU A 68 19.44 -1.76 -23.90
C LEU A 68 18.16 -2.13 -24.66
N ALA A 69 16.99 -1.96 -24.04
CA ALA A 69 15.71 -2.20 -24.68
C ALA A 69 15.47 -1.25 -25.87
N CYS A 70 15.97 -0.01 -25.80
CA CYS A 70 15.94 0.93 -26.91
C CYS A 70 16.77 0.46 -28.10
N VAL A 71 17.93 -0.16 -27.86
CA VAL A 71 18.74 -0.79 -28.92
C VAL A 71 17.97 -1.90 -29.64
N TRP A 72 17.06 -2.59 -28.95
CA TRP A 72 16.20 -3.63 -29.54
C TRP A 72 14.93 -3.09 -30.22
N GLY A 73 14.71 -1.77 -30.20
CA GLY A 73 13.58 -1.13 -30.87
C GLY A 73 12.37 -0.81 -29.99
N LEU A 74 12.50 -0.81 -28.66
CA LEU A 74 11.50 -0.18 -27.78
C LEU A 74 11.73 1.33 -27.65
N SER A 75 10.67 2.09 -27.41
CA SER A 75 10.83 3.47 -26.91
C SER A 75 11.24 3.44 -25.43
N GLN A 76 11.79 4.53 -24.91
CA GLN A 76 12.16 4.61 -23.49
C GLN A 76 10.96 4.36 -22.56
N GLU A 77 9.78 4.87 -22.93
CA GLU A 77 8.54 4.69 -22.18
C GLU A 77 8.15 3.22 -22.13
N ARG A 78 8.23 2.51 -23.27
CA ARG A 78 7.95 1.06 -23.34
C ARG A 78 9.01 0.24 -22.62
N GLY A 79 10.28 0.65 -22.67
CA GLY A 79 11.36 0.04 -21.89
C GLY A 79 11.08 0.14 -20.39
N LYS A 80 10.67 1.33 -19.91
CA LYS A 80 10.26 1.54 -18.51
C LYS A 80 9.04 0.71 -18.14
N GLU A 81 8.02 0.68 -19.01
CA GLU A 81 6.81 -0.13 -18.81
C GLU A 81 7.17 -1.63 -18.66
N ALA A 82 8.13 -2.11 -19.46
CA ALA A 82 8.56 -3.51 -19.46
C ALA A 82 9.29 -3.95 -18.18
N ILE A 83 10.03 -3.05 -17.51
CA ILE A 83 10.70 -3.37 -16.25
C ILE A 83 9.87 -3.05 -15.00
N CYS A 84 8.84 -2.18 -15.12
CA CYS A 84 8.03 -1.76 -13.98
C CYS A 84 6.59 -2.29 -14.05
N GLU A 85 5.80 -1.76 -14.97
CA GLU A 85 4.34 -1.96 -14.96
C GLU A 85 3.93 -3.35 -15.41
N GLU A 86 4.56 -3.90 -16.45
CA GLU A 86 4.19 -5.22 -16.99
C GLU A 86 4.48 -6.35 -15.99
N ALA A 87 5.58 -6.22 -15.24
CA ALA A 87 5.88 -7.12 -14.13
C ALA A 87 4.80 -7.03 -13.03
N ARG A 88 4.42 -5.81 -12.63
CA ARG A 88 3.36 -5.60 -11.63
C ARG A 88 2.00 -6.15 -12.10
N LYS A 89 1.61 -5.88 -13.35
CA LYS A 89 0.36 -6.38 -13.96
C LYS A 89 0.32 -7.91 -13.90
N THR A 90 1.44 -8.57 -14.21
CA THR A 90 1.56 -10.04 -14.19
C THR A 90 1.43 -10.61 -12.78
N VAL A 91 2.10 -10.02 -11.78
CA VAL A 91 1.99 -10.45 -10.38
C VAL A 91 0.58 -10.21 -9.83
N ALA A 92 -0.03 -9.07 -10.13
CA ALA A 92 -1.39 -8.76 -9.72
C ALA A 92 -2.42 -9.75 -10.30
N LEU A 93 -2.30 -10.06 -11.60
CA LEU A 93 -3.13 -11.07 -12.25
C LEU A 93 -2.94 -12.46 -11.62
N ALA A 94 -1.70 -12.85 -11.31
CA ALA A 94 -1.40 -14.10 -10.65
C ALA A 94 -2.01 -14.17 -9.23
N LYS A 95 -1.93 -13.08 -8.46
CA LYS A 95 -2.58 -12.99 -7.16
C LYS A 95 -4.09 -13.15 -7.29
N LEU A 96 -4.72 -12.40 -8.20
CA LEU A 96 -6.16 -12.48 -8.46
C LEU A 96 -6.59 -13.91 -8.78
N LYS A 97 -5.87 -14.62 -9.66
CA LYS A 97 -6.17 -16.02 -10.00
C LYS A 97 -6.08 -16.99 -8.83
N ARG A 98 -5.21 -16.72 -7.85
CA ARG A 98 -4.99 -17.59 -6.68
C ARG A 98 -5.93 -17.30 -5.51
N THR A 99 -6.38 -16.06 -5.35
CA THR A 99 -7.11 -15.61 -4.16
C THR A 99 -8.55 -15.20 -4.43
N SER A 100 -8.99 -15.17 -5.69
CA SER A 100 -10.36 -14.78 -6.05
C SER A 100 -11.10 -15.90 -6.76
N TRP A 101 -12.43 -15.92 -6.60
CA TRP A 101 -13.33 -16.76 -7.37
C TRP A 101 -14.00 -15.90 -8.45
N ARG A 102 -13.70 -16.18 -9.73
CA ARG A 102 -14.29 -15.45 -10.89
C ARG A 102 -14.19 -13.91 -10.76
N GLY A 103 -13.11 -13.41 -10.15
CA GLY A 103 -12.88 -11.97 -9.94
C GLY A 103 -13.45 -11.38 -8.65
N ILE A 104 -14.12 -12.18 -7.81
CA ILE A 104 -14.62 -11.75 -6.50
C ILE A 104 -13.47 -11.79 -5.49
N ILE A 105 -13.10 -10.62 -4.96
CA ILE A 105 -12.03 -10.45 -3.96
C ILE A 105 -12.68 -10.22 -2.59
N ASP A 106 -12.43 -11.12 -1.65
CA ASP A 106 -12.76 -10.91 -0.25
C ASP A 106 -11.68 -10.03 0.41
N VAL A 107 -12.10 -8.91 1.00
CA VAL A 107 -11.20 -7.96 1.67
C VAL A 107 -11.48 -8.03 3.16
N ILE A 108 -10.65 -8.78 3.86
CA ILE A 108 -10.70 -8.87 5.32
C ILE A 108 -9.91 -7.68 5.87
N ASP A 109 -10.62 -6.70 6.46
CA ASP A 109 -9.98 -5.65 7.24
C ASP A 109 -9.43 -6.27 8.53
N GLY A 110 -8.11 -6.28 8.68
CA GLY A 110 -7.42 -6.88 9.82
C GLY A 110 -7.63 -6.13 11.15
N GLY A 111 -8.40 -5.05 11.16
CA GLY A 111 -8.64 -4.18 12.31
C GLY A 111 -7.44 -3.30 12.64
N GLU A 112 -7.70 -2.14 13.24
CA GLU A 112 -6.64 -1.31 13.77
C GLU A 112 -5.94 -2.03 14.93
N LYS A 113 -4.62 -2.28 14.81
CA LYS A 113 -3.83 -2.75 15.95
C LYS A 113 -3.91 -1.70 17.05
N SER A 114 -4.55 -2.04 18.18
CA SER A 114 -4.60 -1.17 19.35
C SER A 114 -3.18 -0.80 19.75
N LYS A 115 -2.86 0.50 19.79
CA LYS A 115 -1.58 0.98 20.34
C LYS A 115 -1.41 0.37 21.73
N PRO A 116 -0.22 -0.18 22.07
CA PRO A 116 0.01 -0.76 23.38
C PRO A 116 -0.24 0.30 24.44
N LYS A 117 -1.18 0.02 25.36
CA LYS A 117 -1.38 0.84 26.55
C LYS A 117 -0.08 0.77 27.34
N THR A 118 0.56 1.93 27.52
CA THR A 118 1.73 2.05 28.39
C THR A 118 1.21 1.93 29.81
N ASP A 119 1.29 0.73 30.38
CA ASP A 119 0.93 0.50 31.78
C ASP A 119 1.93 1.24 32.67
N LYS A 120 1.51 2.35 33.28
CA LYS A 120 2.16 2.88 34.48
C LYS A 120 1.92 1.87 35.60
N PRO A 121 2.95 1.44 36.36
CA PRO A 121 2.77 0.45 37.40
C PRO A 121 2.01 1.09 38.57
N ALA A 122 0.77 0.66 38.79
CA ALA A 122 0.05 0.88 40.03
C ALA A 122 0.64 -0.04 41.11
N SER A 123 1.05 0.58 42.22
CA SER A 123 1.55 -0.08 43.42
C SER A 123 0.54 -1.05 44.00
N LYS A 124 1.02 -2.26 44.33
CA LYS A 124 0.30 -3.28 45.09
C LYS A 124 -0.04 -2.76 46.49
N GLN A 125 -1.29 -2.93 46.92
CA GLN A 125 -1.57 -3.32 48.30
C GLN A 125 -2.62 -4.43 48.35
N LYS A 126 -2.26 -5.47 49.09
CA LYS A 126 -3.01 -6.68 49.39
C LYS A 126 -4.15 -6.38 50.37
N GLY A 127 -5.26 -7.08 50.21
CA GLY A 127 -6.26 -7.28 51.26
C GLY A 127 -7.10 -8.51 50.91
N ALA A 128 -6.95 -9.57 51.69
CA ALA A 128 -7.62 -10.86 51.52
C ALA A 128 -8.95 -10.88 52.29
N ALA A 129 -10.00 -11.49 51.71
CA ALA A 129 -11.01 -12.28 52.44
C ALA A 129 -12.03 -12.94 51.47
N SER A 130 -11.85 -14.25 51.30
CA SER A 130 -12.85 -15.33 51.29
C SER A 130 -14.32 -15.15 50.85
N LYS A 131 -14.70 -16.10 49.97
CA LYS A 131 -15.83 -17.05 50.02
C LYS A 131 -17.14 -16.77 49.24
N GLN A 132 -17.44 -17.78 48.40
CA GLN A 132 -18.74 -18.41 48.10
C GLN A 132 -19.80 -17.60 47.34
N LYS A 133 -20.70 -18.16 46.53
CA LYS A 133 -20.89 -19.42 45.78
C LYS A 133 -22.25 -19.23 45.07
N ASP A 134 -22.45 -19.93 43.96
CA ASP A 134 -23.76 -20.30 43.37
C ASP A 134 -24.67 -19.21 42.72
N THR A 135 -24.78 -19.35 41.38
CA THR A 135 -25.95 -19.17 40.48
C THR A 135 -27.28 -19.78 41.02
N PRO A 136 -28.48 -19.62 40.40
CA PRO A 136 -28.88 -18.93 39.15
C PRO A 136 -30.24 -18.16 39.18
N GLN A 137 -30.58 -17.56 38.02
CA GLN A 137 -31.93 -17.36 37.42
C GLN A 137 -33.11 -16.76 38.22
N SER A 138 -33.70 -15.69 37.68
CA SER A 138 -35.12 -15.71 37.32
C SER A 138 -35.45 -14.63 36.28
N GLU A 139 -36.02 -15.07 35.17
CA GLU A 139 -36.80 -14.27 34.23
C GLU A 139 -38.06 -13.73 34.92
N SER A 140 -38.48 -12.49 34.59
CA SER A 140 -39.90 -12.18 34.39
C SER A 140 -40.08 -10.84 33.70
N ASN A 141 -40.81 -10.90 32.58
CA ASN A 141 -41.44 -9.82 31.84
C ASN A 141 -42.11 -8.74 32.70
N SER A 142 -42.03 -7.48 32.26
CA SER A 142 -43.23 -6.68 31.95
C SER A 142 -42.86 -5.33 31.30
N ASP A 143 -43.23 -5.22 30.03
CA ASP A 143 -43.93 -4.14 29.33
C ASP A 143 -43.98 -2.69 29.88
N THR A 144 -44.10 -1.75 28.92
CA THR A 144 -44.56 -0.33 28.99
C THR A 144 -43.56 0.84 29.16
N LEU A 145 -43.11 1.33 27.99
CA LEU A 145 -43.18 2.72 27.47
C LEU A 145 -43.27 3.96 28.42
N LYS A 146 -42.36 4.92 28.11
CA LYS A 146 -42.47 6.41 28.10
C LYS A 146 -42.14 7.25 29.36
N ARG A 147 -40.94 7.86 29.29
CA ARG A 147 -40.55 9.29 29.52
C ARG A 147 -41.46 10.18 30.39
N LYS A 148 -40.91 10.73 31.49
CA LYS A 148 -40.46 12.14 31.63
C LYS A 148 -39.85 12.48 33.01
N ALA A 149 -38.62 13.01 32.96
CA ALA A 149 -38.00 14.12 33.72
C ALA A 149 -38.30 14.41 35.21
N SER A 150 -37.22 14.37 36.03
CA SER A 150 -36.82 15.39 37.03
C SER A 150 -35.39 15.07 37.56
N VAL A 151 -34.33 15.70 37.02
CA VAL A 151 -33.43 16.68 37.66
C VAL A 151 -32.75 16.22 38.97
N GLU A 152 -31.48 15.83 38.87
CA GLU A 152 -30.43 16.14 39.87
C GLU A 152 -29.07 16.25 39.11
N GLU A 153 -28.24 17.22 39.49
CA GLU A 153 -27.12 17.74 38.71
C GLU A 153 -25.95 16.76 38.55
N THR A 154 -25.53 16.54 37.29
CA THR A 154 -24.16 16.14 36.96
C THR A 154 -23.80 16.80 35.63
N GLU A 155 -22.59 17.36 35.58
CA GLU A 155 -22.09 18.33 34.59
C GLU A 155 -22.46 18.00 33.14
N LYS A 156 -23.12 18.95 32.45
CA LYS A 156 -23.50 18.79 31.05
C LYS A 156 -22.26 18.88 30.14
N PRO A 157 -22.05 17.92 29.22
CA PRO A 157 -20.99 18.02 28.23
C PRO A 157 -21.28 19.16 27.24
N LEU A 158 -20.26 19.98 26.95
CA LEU A 158 -20.33 21.15 26.05
C LEU A 158 -20.89 20.78 24.67
N SER A 159 -21.76 21.65 24.14
CA SER A 159 -22.38 21.45 22.82
C SER A 159 -21.34 21.47 21.70
N LYS A 160 -21.53 20.64 20.65
CA LYS A 160 -20.68 20.61 19.45
C LYS A 160 -20.46 22.00 18.83
N ARG A 161 -21.45 22.91 18.98
CA ARG A 161 -21.37 24.29 18.49
C ARG A 161 -20.43 25.16 19.35
N GLU A 162 -20.40 24.94 20.66
CA GLU A 162 -19.51 25.65 21.58
C GLU A 162 -18.07 25.18 21.43
N MET A 163 -17.85 23.87 21.28
CA MET A 163 -16.53 23.31 20.98
C MET A 163 -15.95 23.89 19.69
N LYS A 164 -16.75 23.99 18.62
CA LYS A 164 -16.29 24.56 17.34
C LYS A 164 -15.97 26.05 17.43
N ARG A 165 -16.75 26.82 18.22
CA ARG A 165 -16.48 28.24 18.48
C ARG A 165 -15.20 28.42 19.30
N ARG A 166 -14.96 27.58 20.31
CA ARG A 166 -13.73 27.61 21.13
C ARG A 166 -12.49 27.22 20.31
N ALA A 167 -12.60 26.20 19.46
CA ALA A 167 -11.53 25.79 18.55
C ALA A 167 -11.20 26.86 17.49
N LYS A 168 -12.20 27.55 16.93
CA LYS A 168 -11.97 28.67 16.00
C LYS A 168 -11.30 29.85 16.69
N LYS A 169 -11.69 30.18 17.93
CA LYS A 169 -11.07 31.25 18.72
C LYS A 169 -9.60 30.94 19.06
N ALA A 170 -9.30 29.69 19.40
CA ALA A 170 -7.92 29.26 19.66
C ALA A 170 -7.03 29.28 18.41
N ARG A 171 -7.57 28.98 17.22
CA ARG A 171 -6.82 29.06 15.96
C ARG A 171 -6.51 30.49 15.53
N LEU A 172 -7.42 31.44 15.79
CA LEU A 172 -7.21 32.84 15.42
C LEU A 172 -6.19 33.53 16.34
N GLY A 173 -6.15 33.17 17.64
CA GLY A 173 -5.18 33.75 18.58
C GLY A 173 -3.73 33.27 18.41
N VAL A 174 -3.46 32.27 17.56
CA VAL A 174 -2.10 31.79 17.25
C VAL A 174 -1.50 32.57 16.07
N ILE A 175 -2.31 33.23 15.26
CA ILE A 175 -1.85 33.95 14.06
C ILE A 175 -1.33 35.36 14.41
N ASP A 176 -1.76 35.93 15.53
CA ASP A 176 -1.35 37.29 15.97
C ASP A 176 -0.02 37.31 16.77
N GLY A 177 0.70 36.18 16.87
CA GLY A 177 1.86 36.01 17.75
C GLY A 177 3.24 35.88 17.09
N GLU A 178 3.36 35.86 15.75
CA GLU A 178 4.63 35.60 15.04
C GLU A 178 5.12 36.73 14.11
N ASP A 179 4.55 37.94 14.16
CA ASP A 179 5.05 39.11 13.42
C ASP A 179 5.57 40.19 14.36
N SER A 180 6.72 39.96 15.02
CA SER A 180 7.63 41.05 15.44
C SER A 180 8.94 40.52 16.04
N ALA A 181 9.95 40.25 15.20
CA ALA A 181 11.35 40.48 15.57
C ALA A 181 12.31 40.39 14.36
N THR A 182 12.61 41.57 13.82
CA THR A 182 13.96 42.08 13.51
C THR A 182 14.77 41.51 12.32
N THR A 183 14.70 42.25 11.22
CA THR A 183 15.80 42.51 10.25
C THR A 183 16.92 43.33 10.90
N PRO A 184 18.19 43.19 10.46
CA PRO A 184 18.90 44.39 10.03
C PRO A 184 19.64 44.23 8.70
N ALA A 185 19.94 45.39 8.11
CA ALA A 185 20.38 45.64 6.74
C ALA A 185 21.90 45.83 6.58
N ASN A 186 22.32 45.80 5.30
CA ASN A 186 23.57 46.25 4.68
C ASN A 186 24.84 45.44 5.05
N SER A 187 25.72 45.10 4.10
CA SER A 187 26.11 45.71 2.81
C SER A 187 26.58 44.66 1.82
#